data_AF-A0A1Y4TFA0-F1
#
_entry.id   AF-A0A1Y4TFA0-F1
#
_cell.length_a   1.000
_cell.length_b   1.000
_cell.length_c   1.000
_cell.angle_alpha   90.00
_cell.angle_beta   90.00
_cell.angle_gamma   90.00
#
_symmetry.space_group_name_H-M   'P 1'
#
loop_
_entity.id
_entity.type
_entity.pdbx_description
1 polymer ?
#
loop_
_entity_poly.entity_id
_entity_poly.type
_entity_poly.pdbx_seq_one_letter_code
_entity_poly.pdbx_strand_id
1 'polypeptide(L)'
;MRQREHTHMPVRSGALTLLITVVAVCLAVLAVLAFSTARADRALAQRALDRFALDAACENEAWRWLAEADEALATDTELPGQVDMSTPGFVQTVIEGEEGRRLTVRLALTGDGWRIDTWKLSQSWQADESLDLWDGSF
;
A
#
# COMPACT_ATOMS: atom_id res chain seq x y z
N MET A 1 36.33 -68.04 11.39
CA MET A 1 35.87 -66.71 10.91
C MET A 1 34.54 -66.91 10.20
N ARG A 2 33.41 -66.49 10.81
CA ARG A 2 32.07 -66.57 10.20
C ARG A 2 31.83 -65.26 9.44
N GLN A 3 31.88 -65.32 8.11
CA GLN A 3 31.42 -64.24 7.24
C GLN A 3 29.89 -64.16 7.37
N ARG A 4 29.39 -63.04 7.90
CA ARG A 4 27.95 -62.74 7.86
C ARG A 4 27.64 -62.29 6.44
N GLU A 5 26.98 -63.15 5.66
CA GLU A 5 26.35 -62.74 4.41
C GLU A 5 25.22 -61.77 4.72
N HIS A 6 25.43 -60.50 4.38
CA HIS A 6 24.37 -59.51 4.36
C HIS A 6 23.46 -59.84 3.18
N THR A 7 22.27 -60.37 3.48
CA THR A 7 21.23 -60.61 2.50
C THR A 7 20.77 -59.27 1.95
N HIS A 8 21.36 -58.84 0.82
CA HIS A 8 20.87 -57.70 0.06
C HIS A 8 19.52 -58.11 -0.54
N MET A 9 18.43 -57.80 0.17
CA MET A 9 17.10 -57.85 -0.41
C MET A 9 17.11 -56.84 -1.56
N PRO A 10 16.91 -57.26 -2.83
CA PRO A 10 16.87 -56.31 -3.93
C PRO A 10 15.67 -55.42 -3.66
N VAL A 11 15.92 -54.16 -3.33
CA VAL A 11 14.88 -53.13 -3.27
C VAL A 11 14.11 -53.26 -4.58
N ARG A 12 12.79 -53.49 -4.53
CA ARG A 12 11.94 -53.53 -5.73
C ARG A 12 12.06 -52.17 -6.42
N SER A 13 13.03 -52.05 -7.32
CA SER A 13 13.52 -50.80 -7.90
C SER A 13 12.38 -49.96 -8.47
N GLY A 14 11.36 -50.62 -9.05
CA GLY A 14 10.16 -49.97 -9.58
C GLY A 14 9.33 -49.18 -8.56
N ALA A 15 9.20 -49.65 -7.31
CA ALA A 15 8.42 -48.94 -6.29
C ALA A 15 9.16 -47.70 -5.76
N LEU A 16 10.47 -47.80 -5.59
CA LEU A 16 11.31 -46.68 -5.16
C LEU A 16 11.37 -45.60 -6.25
N THR A 17 11.54 -45.99 -7.53
CA THR A 17 11.53 -45.03 -8.64
C THR A 17 10.20 -44.32 -8.75
N LEU A 18 9.08 -45.04 -8.58
CA LEU A 18 7.75 -44.43 -8.60
C LEU A 18 7.58 -43.41 -7.47
N LEU A 19 8.01 -43.74 -6.25
CA LEU A 19 7.93 -42.81 -5.13
C LEU A 19 8.76 -41.55 -5.39
N ILE A 20 9.98 -41.71 -5.90
CA ILE A 20 10.85 -40.58 -6.25
C ILE A 20 10.22 -39.73 -7.35
N THR A 21 9.64 -40.32 -8.40
CA THR A 21 8.99 -39.54 -9.47
C THR A 21 7.77 -38.78 -8.97
N VAL A 22 6.92 -39.39 -8.14
CA VAL A 22 5.77 -38.69 -7.54
C VAL A 22 6.24 -37.52 -6.68
N VAL A 23 7.22 -37.73 -5.80
CA VAL A 23 7.77 -36.66 -4.96
C VAL A 23 8.38 -35.55 -5.83
N ALA A 24 9.12 -35.89 -6.88
CA ALA A 24 9.70 -34.91 -7.79
C ALA A 24 8.62 -34.08 -8.50
N VAL A 25 7.53 -34.70 -8.96
CA VAL A 25 6.39 -33.98 -9.56
C VAL A 25 5.70 -33.09 -8.52
N CYS A 26 5.49 -33.57 -7.30
CA CYS A 26 4.92 -32.76 -6.22
C CYS A 26 5.79 -31.53 -5.91
N LEU A 27 7.11 -31.70 -5.79
CA LEU A 27 8.04 -30.60 -5.57
C LEU A 27 8.06 -29.62 -6.75
N ALA A 28 7.98 -30.12 -7.99
CA ALA A 28 7.89 -29.27 -9.17
C ALA A 28 6.61 -28.41 -9.15
N VAL A 29 5.46 -29.01 -8.83
CA VAL A 29 4.18 -28.28 -8.70
C VAL A 29 4.26 -27.25 -7.57
N LEU A 30 4.76 -27.62 -6.39
CA LEU A 30 4.93 -26.70 -5.27
C LEU A 30 5.86 -25.53 -5.61
N ALA A 31 6.96 -25.78 -6.32
CA ALA A 31 7.89 -24.74 -6.76
C ALA A 31 7.22 -23.76 -7.73
N VAL A 32 6.45 -24.26 -8.71
CA VAL A 32 5.69 -23.41 -9.65
C VAL A 32 4.64 -22.57 -8.91
N LEU A 33 3.90 -23.17 -7.98
CA LEU A 33 2.92 -22.45 -7.18
C LEU A 33 3.58 -21.37 -6.32
N ALA A 34 4.67 -21.68 -5.61
CA ALA A 34 5.41 -20.71 -4.80
C ALA A 34 5.94 -19.54 -5.63
N PHE A 35 6.47 -19.80 -6.83
CA PHE A 35 6.92 -18.76 -7.75
C PHE A 35 5.77 -17.87 -8.25
N SER A 36 4.62 -18.46 -8.56
CA SER A 36 3.42 -17.73 -8.97
C SER A 36 2.92 -16.81 -7.86
N THR A 37 2.83 -17.33 -6.62
CA THR A 37 2.45 -16.54 -5.44
C THR A 37 3.42 -15.39 -5.21
N ALA A 38 4.73 -15.63 -5.24
CA ALA A 38 5.73 -14.58 -5.06
C ALA A 38 5.63 -13.46 -6.12
N ARG A 39 5.27 -13.81 -7.36
CA ARG A 39 5.01 -12.79 -8.41
C ARG A 39 3.74 -11.99 -8.13
N ALA A 40 2.67 -12.64 -7.68
CA ALA A 40 1.45 -11.95 -7.29
C ALA A 40 1.69 -11.00 -6.12
N ASP A 41 2.41 -11.46 -5.08
CA ASP A 41 2.76 -10.65 -3.91
C ASP A 41 3.59 -9.44 -4.31
N ARG A 42 4.58 -9.61 -5.19
CA ARG A 42 5.35 -8.49 -5.73
C ARG A 42 4.47 -7.48 -6.47
N ALA A 43 3.55 -7.95 -7.29
CA ALA A 43 2.64 -7.06 -8.03
C ALA A 43 1.72 -6.27 -7.08
N LEU A 44 1.23 -6.90 -6.01
CA LEU A 44 0.44 -6.23 -4.97
C LEU A 44 1.28 -5.23 -4.18
N ALA A 45 2.50 -5.61 -3.78
CA ALA A 45 3.41 -4.73 -3.06
C ALA A 45 3.77 -3.50 -3.90
N GLN A 46 4.02 -3.65 -5.20
CA GLN A 46 4.29 -2.52 -6.09
C GLN A 46 3.10 -1.56 -6.14
N ARG A 47 1.88 -2.08 -6.34
CA ARG A 47 0.67 -1.24 -6.34
C ARG A 47 0.45 -0.53 -5.00
N ALA A 48 0.77 -1.18 -3.88
CA ALA A 48 0.69 -0.56 -2.57
C ALA A 48 1.72 0.57 -2.43
N LEU A 49 2.96 0.35 -2.88
CA LEU A 49 4.01 1.38 -2.89
C LEU A 49 3.61 2.59 -3.75
N ASP A 50 3.07 2.34 -4.95
CA ASP A 50 2.61 3.40 -5.84
C ASP A 50 1.51 4.23 -5.14
N ARG A 51 0.56 3.58 -4.45
CA ARG A 51 -0.47 4.29 -3.66
C ARG A 51 0.11 5.12 -2.52
N PHE A 52 1.06 4.57 -1.77
CA PHE A 52 1.71 5.30 -0.67
C PHE A 52 2.53 6.48 -1.17
N ALA A 53 3.14 6.39 -2.35
CA ALA A 53 3.89 7.50 -2.93
C ALA A 53 2.98 8.70 -3.20
N LEU A 54 1.76 8.45 -3.68
CA LEU A 54 0.76 9.49 -3.95
C LEU A 54 0.21 10.12 -2.66
N ASP A 55 -0.03 9.31 -1.62
CA ASP A 55 -0.42 9.81 -0.30
C ASP A 55 0.69 10.67 0.32
N ALA A 56 1.93 10.18 0.26
CA ALA A 56 3.11 10.87 0.80
C ALA A 56 3.39 12.21 0.07
N ALA A 57 3.09 12.31 -1.22
CA ALA A 57 3.20 13.58 -1.94
C ALA A 57 2.29 14.66 -1.33
N CYS A 58 1.04 14.30 -1.02
CA CYS A 58 0.09 15.19 -0.36
C CYS A 58 0.57 15.57 1.05
N GLU A 59 1.04 14.59 1.82
CA GLU A 59 1.56 14.84 3.18
C GLU A 59 2.80 15.75 3.17
N ASN A 60 3.72 15.57 2.23
CA ASN A 60 4.90 16.43 2.10
C ASN A 60 4.55 17.89 1.78
N GLU A 61 3.46 18.12 1.04
CA GLU A 61 2.95 19.48 0.83
C GLU A 61 2.31 20.05 2.08
N ALA A 62 1.57 19.23 2.84
CA ALA A 62 1.03 19.64 4.14
C ALA A 62 2.13 20.01 5.13
N TRP A 63 3.21 19.24 5.20
CA TRP A 63 4.36 19.56 6.05
C TRP A 63 5.03 20.88 5.66
N ARG A 64 5.13 21.18 4.35
CA ARG A 64 5.63 22.49 3.89
C ARG A 64 4.71 23.62 4.32
N TRP A 65 3.41 23.45 4.17
CA TRP A 65 2.43 24.43 4.62
C TRP A 65 2.47 24.66 6.15
N LEU A 66 2.67 23.60 6.94
CA LEU A 66 2.86 23.74 8.39
C LEU A 66 4.12 24.53 8.74
N ALA A 67 5.22 24.31 8.01
CA ALA A 67 6.45 25.09 8.19
C ALA A 67 6.24 26.57 7.83
N GLU A 68 5.48 26.87 6.77
CA GLU A 68 5.10 28.25 6.41
C GLU A 68 4.22 28.89 7.50
N ALA A 69 3.32 28.11 8.13
CA ALA A 69 2.50 28.60 9.23
C ALA A 69 3.32 28.92 10.48
N ASP A 70 4.31 28.09 10.80
CA ASP A 70 5.28 28.36 11.87
C ASP A 70 6.10 29.62 11.60
N GLU A 71 6.64 29.78 10.38
CA GLU A 71 7.41 30.96 9.99
C GLU A 71 6.57 32.24 10.04
N ALA A 72 5.32 32.17 9.60
CA ALA A 72 4.40 33.29 9.65
C ALA A 72 4.11 33.73 11.09
N LEU A 73 3.92 32.78 12.00
CA LEU A 73 3.68 33.08 13.41
C LEU A 73 4.94 33.65 14.09
N ALA A 74 6.12 33.17 13.72
CA ALA A 74 7.39 33.68 14.26
C ALA A 74 7.71 35.10 13.79
N THR A 75 7.26 35.48 12.58
CA THR A 75 7.52 36.78 11.96
C THR A 75 6.36 37.78 12.13
N ASP A 76 5.27 37.36 12.79
CA ASP A 76 4.02 38.12 12.93
C ASP A 76 3.46 38.58 11.57
N THR A 77 3.52 37.68 10.57
CA THR A 77 2.97 37.90 9.23
C THR A 77 1.66 37.12 9.03
N GLU A 78 1.00 37.36 7.90
CA GLU A 78 -0.23 36.66 7.55
C GLU A 78 -0.02 35.14 7.45
N LEU A 79 -0.90 34.38 8.12
CA LEU A 79 -0.86 32.91 8.11
C LEU A 79 -1.23 32.36 6.73
N PRO A 80 -0.57 31.30 6.25
CA PRO A 80 -0.87 30.71 4.96
C PRO A 80 -2.20 29.96 4.99
N GLY A 81 -2.99 30.07 3.92
CA GLY A 81 -4.26 29.38 3.76
C GLY A 81 -5.48 30.26 4.00
N GLN A 82 -6.66 29.65 4.07
CA GLN A 82 -7.91 30.39 4.24
C GLN A 82 -8.32 30.35 5.71
N VAL A 83 -8.57 31.52 6.30
CA VAL A 83 -9.20 31.60 7.62
C VAL A 83 -10.59 30.96 7.51
N ASP A 84 -10.88 30.03 8.42
CA ASP A 84 -12.20 29.42 8.47
C ASP A 84 -13.23 30.46 8.94
N MET A 85 -13.94 31.04 7.97
CA MET A 85 -14.97 32.04 8.20
C MET A 85 -16.12 31.53 9.08
N SER A 86 -16.28 30.21 9.20
CA SER A 86 -17.34 29.61 10.03
C SER A 86 -16.98 29.59 11.52
N THR A 87 -15.69 29.47 11.83
CA THR A 87 -15.20 29.37 13.21
C THR A 87 -13.93 30.21 13.38
N PRO A 88 -13.99 31.35 14.09
CA PRO A 88 -12.83 32.21 14.30
C PRO A 88 -11.73 31.46 15.07
N GLY A 89 -10.47 31.76 14.72
CA GLY A 89 -9.29 31.10 15.31
C GLY A 89 -8.87 29.81 14.62
N PHE A 90 -9.39 29.52 13.43
CA PHE A 90 -8.95 28.38 12.62
C PHE A 90 -8.46 28.82 11.25
N VAL A 91 -7.43 28.13 10.74
CA VAL A 91 -6.93 28.28 9.37
C VAL A 91 -6.92 26.91 8.72
N GLN A 92 -7.33 26.85 7.47
CA GLN A 92 -7.45 25.61 6.71
C GLN A 92 -6.74 25.71 5.37
N THR A 93 -6.13 24.62 4.96
CA THR A 93 -5.70 24.38 3.58
C THR A 93 -6.26 23.07 3.06
N VAL A 94 -6.41 22.99 1.74
CA VAL A 94 -6.80 21.79 1.02
C VAL A 94 -5.76 21.54 -0.05
N ILE A 95 -5.07 20.40 0.06
CA ILE A 95 -4.07 19.95 -0.89
C ILE A 95 -4.73 18.96 -1.83
N GLU A 96 -4.77 19.29 -3.11
CA GLU A 96 -5.28 18.43 -4.16
C GLU A 96 -4.10 17.62 -4.73
N GLY A 97 -4.17 16.31 -4.59
CA GLY A 97 -3.21 15.37 -5.12
C GLY A 97 -3.70 14.67 -6.39
N GLU A 98 -2.87 13.75 -6.88
CA GLU A 98 -3.21 12.91 -8.02
C GLU A 98 -4.30 11.86 -7.69
N GLU A 99 -4.93 11.31 -8.72
CA GLU A 99 -6.01 10.31 -8.62
C GLU A 99 -7.18 10.73 -7.71
N GLY A 100 -7.48 12.03 -7.67
CA GLY A 100 -8.56 12.58 -6.87
C GLY A 100 -8.29 12.56 -5.36
N ARG A 101 -7.02 12.40 -4.95
CA ARG A 101 -6.63 12.53 -3.55
C ARG A 101 -6.78 13.97 -3.11
N ARG A 102 -7.23 14.14 -1.87
CA ARG A 102 -7.40 15.44 -1.24
C ARG A 102 -7.05 15.34 0.23
N LEU A 103 -6.07 16.11 0.67
CA LEU A 103 -5.68 16.24 2.07
C LEU A 103 -6.19 17.58 2.61
N THR A 104 -7.13 17.52 3.55
CA THR A 104 -7.60 18.69 4.30
C THR A 104 -6.85 18.79 5.61
N VAL A 105 -6.17 19.92 5.81
CA VAL A 105 -5.46 20.23 7.05
C VAL A 105 -6.06 21.48 7.65
N ARG A 106 -6.47 21.39 8.92
CA ARG A 106 -7.00 22.53 9.68
C ARG A 106 -6.21 22.70 10.97
N LEU A 107 -5.80 23.93 11.21
CA LEU A 107 -5.11 24.37 12.42
C LEU A 107 -6.06 25.17 13.29
N ALA A 108 -6.03 24.89 14.59
CA ALA A 108 -6.57 25.75 15.63
C ALA A 108 -5.45 26.68 16.11
N LEU A 109 -5.64 27.99 15.97
CA LEU A 109 -4.71 28.99 16.49
C LEU A 109 -4.84 29.08 18.01
N THR A 110 -3.70 29.11 18.67
CA THR A 110 -3.56 29.29 20.11
C THR A 110 -2.77 30.57 20.37
N GLY A 111 -2.77 31.10 21.60
CA GLY A 111 -2.15 32.40 21.90
C GLY A 111 -0.70 32.55 21.43
N ASP A 112 0.08 31.47 21.49
CA ASP A 112 1.52 31.47 21.17
C ASP A 112 1.90 30.46 20.07
N GLY A 113 0.92 29.90 19.34
CA GLY A 113 1.16 28.74 18.49
C GLY A 113 -0.06 28.26 17.73
N TRP A 114 0.00 27.03 17.21
CA TRP A 114 -1.15 26.35 16.64
C TRP A 114 -1.17 24.88 17.02
N ARG A 115 -2.35 24.26 16.87
CA ARG A 115 -2.55 22.81 17.02
C ARG A 115 -3.26 22.26 15.80
N ILE A 116 -2.84 21.10 15.33
CA ILE A 116 -3.58 20.36 14.30
C ILE A 116 -4.94 19.96 14.87
N ASP A 117 -6.00 20.44 14.25
CA ASP A 117 -7.38 20.07 14.54
C ASP A 117 -7.84 18.95 13.60
N THR A 118 -7.57 19.10 12.31
CA THR A 118 -7.94 18.12 11.29
C THR A 118 -6.74 17.77 10.42
N TRP A 119 -6.53 16.47 10.21
CA TRP A 119 -5.65 15.91 9.20
C TRP A 119 -6.40 14.79 8.50
N LYS A 120 -7.02 15.09 7.35
CA LYS A 120 -7.92 14.16 6.68
C LYS A 120 -7.52 14.00 5.22
N LEU A 121 -6.88 12.87 4.93
CA LEU A 121 -6.71 12.39 3.57
C LEU A 121 -8.01 11.73 3.09
N SER A 122 -8.46 12.11 1.91
CA SER A 122 -9.64 11.56 1.25
C SER A 122 -9.30 11.31 -0.22
N GLN A 123 -10.08 10.44 -0.86
CA GLN A 123 -9.96 10.19 -2.28
C GLN A 123 -11.36 10.28 -2.88
N SER A 124 -11.54 11.14 -3.88
CA SER A 124 -12.77 11.18 -4.65
C SER A 124 -12.83 9.93 -5.51
N TRP A 125 -13.56 8.93 -5.05
CA TRP A 125 -13.90 7.79 -5.89
C TRP A 125 -15.06 8.20 -6.81
N GLN A 126 -14.80 8.24 -8.12
CA GLN A 126 -15.86 8.22 -9.12
C GLN A 126 -16.02 6.78 -9.59
N ALA A 127 -17.27 6.29 -9.53
CA ALA A 127 -17.61 5.01 -10.12
C ALA A 127 -17.32 5.08 -11.61
N ASP A 128 -16.63 4.07 -12.13
CA ASP A 128 -16.66 3.85 -13.56
C ASP A 128 -18.07 3.37 -13.93
N GLU A 129 -18.86 4.26 -14.53
CA GLU A 129 -20.20 3.95 -15.01
C GLU A 129 -20.17 3.21 -16.37
N SER A 130 -18.98 3.01 -16.96
CA SER A 130 -18.83 2.19 -18.17
C SER A 130 -18.89 0.71 -17.81
N LEU A 131 -20.12 0.22 -17.65
CA LEU A 131 -20.38 -1.19 -17.50
C LEU A 131 -20.45 -1.82 -18.91
N ASP A 132 -19.32 -2.32 -19.40
CA ASP A 132 -19.27 -3.21 -20.57
C ASP A 132 -19.75 -4.62 -20.14
N LEU A 133 -20.99 -4.70 -19.64
CA LEU A 133 -21.64 -5.98 -19.38
C LEU A 133 -22.09 -6.55 -20.71
N TRP A 134 -21.83 -7.85 -20.89
CA TRP A 134 -22.43 -8.62 -21.97
C TRP A 134 -23.96 -8.45 -21.97
N ASP A 135 -24.51 -8.03 -23.10
CA ASP A 135 -25.92 -7.64 -23.28
C ASP A 135 -26.86 -8.83 -23.60
N GLY A 136 -26.32 -10.04 -23.66
CA GLY A 136 -27.10 -11.23 -23.99
C GLY A 136 -27.44 -11.38 -25.47
N SER A 137 -26.92 -10.54 -26.36
CA SER A 137 -27.15 -10.69 -27.80
C SER A 137 -26.28 -11.81 -28.41
N PHE A 138 -26.91 -12.65 -29.23
CA PHE A 138 -26.30 -13.69 -30.07
C PHE A 138 -26.48 -13.34 -31.55
#